data_AF-A0A4R4VKV9-F1
#
_entry.id   AF-A0A4R4VKV9-F1
#
_cell.length_a   1.000
_cell.length_b   1.000
_cell.length_c   1.000
_cell.angle_alpha   90.00
_cell.angle_beta   90.00
_cell.angle_gamma   90.00
#
_symmetry.space_group_name_H-M   'P 1'
#
loop_
_entity.id
_entity.type
_entity.pdbx_description
1 polymer ?
#
loop_
_entity_poly.entity_id
_entity_poly.type
_entity_poly.pdbx_seq_one_letter_code
_entity_poly.pdbx_strand_id
1 'polypeptide(L)'
;MTPAALRLYGKRDQTRSDHLGLIAKYLEWQTAPAGSQAMKELEQFLLDRAMEHDSPTLLFNLAREYLMAAKVIRPGVLILAKMVGTARKAASDLTSQLVGHLLTAEVRADLERMLVVDAGLGMTRLEWLVSPARDASSTSVKTAIDKLTWLRAIDAHQMDVSVLPNERRRFLAQVARRSTNQGLERRKERKFPILLAFVAQAAVDQLDEVVALLDQAVSARESRAKSKTDEALVERAKKGEARQLVMDVILPVLADPSIPDDEVGGMLRERIGMQRLREITSDAWTPLPRDHGRLSELESSYTYLRQFTPNVLAAIDFQPHLEQQTEQAWCLTLLTNSVVAWTTEYYSRAVLELRSQGREVSDEILSHTSPGHSDNINFFGVINVDVEAELAKLDTSGWRPLRPAQLRELGLTP
;
A
#
# COMPACT_ATOMS: atom_id res chain seq x y z
N MET A 1 -53.44 -17.36 -45.02
CA MET A 1 -53.57 -15.98 -45.55
C MET A 1 -52.82 -15.89 -46.86
N THR A 2 -53.41 -15.32 -47.91
CA THR A 2 -52.70 -15.01 -49.16
C THR A 2 -51.69 -13.86 -48.92
N PRO A 3 -50.47 -13.89 -49.50
CA PRO A 3 -49.45 -12.85 -49.28
C PRO A 3 -49.92 -11.41 -49.57
N ALA A 4 -50.87 -11.24 -50.48
CA ALA A 4 -51.47 -9.95 -50.81
C ALA A 4 -52.29 -9.34 -49.65
N ALA A 5 -52.89 -10.16 -48.77
CA ALA A 5 -53.68 -9.69 -47.64
C ALA A 5 -52.82 -9.01 -46.55
N LEU A 6 -51.52 -9.34 -46.47
CA LEU A 6 -50.58 -8.69 -45.55
C LEU A 6 -50.31 -7.23 -45.93
N ARG A 7 -50.50 -6.82 -47.19
CA ARG A 7 -50.32 -5.43 -47.64
C ARG A 7 -51.35 -4.46 -47.04
N LEU A 8 -52.50 -4.98 -46.58
CA LEU A 8 -53.56 -4.20 -45.92
C LEU A 8 -53.52 -4.33 -44.40
N TYR A 9 -52.60 -5.14 -43.87
CA TYR A 9 -52.48 -5.43 -42.45
C TYR A 9 -52.09 -4.18 -41.65
N GLY A 10 -52.96 -3.79 -40.71
CA GLY A 10 -52.74 -2.64 -39.86
C GLY A 10 -52.93 -1.27 -40.53
N LYS A 11 -53.72 -1.20 -41.61
CA LYS A 11 -54.30 0.07 -42.09
C LYS A 11 -55.34 0.65 -41.11
N ARG A 12 -55.92 -0.19 -40.25
CA ARG A 12 -56.75 0.21 -39.11
C ARG A 12 -55.98 -0.08 -37.82
N ASP A 13 -55.77 0.94 -36.99
CA ASP A 13 -54.96 0.82 -35.75
C ASP A 13 -55.54 -0.21 -34.76
N GLN A 14 -56.86 -0.35 -34.74
CA GLN A 14 -57.55 -1.35 -33.92
C GLN A 14 -57.09 -2.79 -34.24
N THR A 15 -56.88 -3.11 -35.52
CA THR A 15 -56.47 -4.46 -35.94
C THR A 15 -55.09 -4.85 -35.41
N ARG A 16 -54.16 -3.89 -35.30
CA ARG A 16 -52.84 -4.16 -34.71
C ARG A 16 -52.94 -4.39 -33.20
N SER A 17 -53.76 -3.60 -32.52
CA SER A 17 -53.95 -3.70 -31.07
C SER A 17 -54.66 -4.99 -30.67
N ASP A 18 -55.70 -5.39 -31.41
CA ASP A 18 -56.44 -6.64 -31.19
C ASP A 18 -55.53 -7.86 -31.41
N HIS A 19 -54.74 -7.86 -32.48
CA HIS A 19 -53.79 -8.94 -32.76
C HIS A 19 -52.65 -8.99 -31.75
N LEU A 20 -52.16 -7.86 -31.26
CA LEU A 20 -51.17 -7.83 -30.18
C LEU A 20 -51.75 -8.46 -28.91
N GLY A 21 -53.02 -8.20 -28.59
CA GLY A 21 -53.71 -8.88 -27.49
C GLY A 21 -53.85 -10.39 -27.68
N LEU A 22 -54.18 -10.85 -28.89
CA LEU A 22 -54.26 -12.28 -29.21
C LEU A 22 -52.89 -12.98 -29.13
N ILE A 23 -51.85 -12.35 -29.67
CA ILE A 23 -50.47 -12.86 -29.63
C ILE A 23 -49.99 -12.92 -28.17
N ALA A 24 -50.24 -11.86 -27.39
CA ALA A 24 -49.89 -11.83 -25.98
C ALA A 24 -50.57 -12.96 -25.21
N LYS A 25 -51.87 -13.18 -25.42
CA LYS A 25 -52.61 -14.28 -24.80
C LYS A 25 -52.06 -15.66 -25.20
N TYR A 26 -51.76 -15.86 -26.49
CA TYR A 26 -51.21 -17.13 -26.99
C TYR A 26 -49.81 -17.44 -26.44
N LEU A 27 -48.95 -16.43 -26.33
CA LEU A 27 -47.59 -16.57 -25.81
C LEU A 27 -47.50 -16.39 -24.28
N GLU A 28 -48.64 -16.20 -23.61
CA GLU A 28 -48.76 -15.96 -22.16
C GLU A 28 -48.03 -14.70 -21.67
N TRP A 29 -47.97 -13.66 -22.50
CA TRP A 29 -47.45 -12.36 -22.12
C TRP A 29 -48.50 -11.52 -21.40
N GLN A 30 -48.09 -10.87 -20.33
CA GLN A 30 -48.94 -10.02 -19.50
C GLN A 30 -48.81 -8.55 -19.92
N THR A 31 -49.93 -7.83 -19.92
CA THR A 31 -49.91 -6.37 -20.06
C THR A 31 -49.61 -5.73 -18.70
N ALA A 32 -48.81 -4.67 -18.68
CA ALA A 32 -48.49 -3.94 -17.45
C ALA A 32 -48.99 -2.49 -17.55
N PRO A 33 -50.29 -2.25 -17.32
CA PRO A 33 -50.81 -0.90 -17.20
C PRO A 33 -50.20 -0.18 -15.98
N ALA A 34 -50.24 1.14 -15.99
CA ALA A 34 -49.74 1.95 -14.88
C ALA A 34 -50.42 1.54 -13.56
N GLY A 35 -49.61 1.35 -12.50
CA GLY A 35 -50.10 0.95 -11.17
C GLY A 35 -50.39 -0.54 -10.99
N SER A 36 -50.17 -1.37 -12.03
CA SER A 36 -50.30 -2.83 -11.90
C SER A 36 -49.25 -3.42 -10.95
N GLN A 37 -49.51 -4.65 -10.49
CA GLN A 37 -48.58 -5.39 -9.64
C GLN A 37 -47.21 -5.57 -10.32
N ALA A 38 -47.19 -5.95 -11.60
CA ALA A 38 -45.96 -6.09 -12.39
C ALA A 38 -45.15 -4.77 -12.47
N MET A 39 -45.83 -3.62 -12.55
CA MET A 39 -45.14 -2.32 -12.53
C MET A 39 -44.55 -2.01 -11.15
N LYS A 40 -45.24 -2.34 -10.06
CA LYS A 40 -44.71 -2.19 -8.69
C LYS A 40 -43.52 -3.10 -8.43
N GLU A 41 -43.57 -4.34 -8.92
CA GLU A 41 -42.46 -5.29 -8.83
C GLU A 41 -41.25 -4.79 -9.62
N LEU A 42 -41.48 -4.20 -10.81
CA LEU A 42 -40.41 -3.56 -11.58
C LEU A 42 -39.83 -2.34 -10.85
N GLU A 43 -40.66 -1.52 -10.18
CA GLU A 43 -40.17 -0.38 -9.37
C GLU A 43 -39.27 -0.84 -8.23
N GLN A 44 -39.69 -1.89 -7.50
CA GLN A 44 -38.88 -2.47 -6.43
C GLN A 44 -37.58 -3.07 -6.98
N PHE A 45 -37.66 -3.87 -8.05
CA PHE A 45 -36.48 -4.42 -8.71
C PHE A 45 -35.48 -3.34 -9.14
N LEU A 46 -35.99 -2.25 -9.73
CA LEU A 46 -35.17 -1.12 -10.14
C LEU A 46 -34.54 -0.39 -8.95
N LEU A 47 -35.23 -0.27 -7.82
CA LEU A 47 -34.68 0.31 -6.60
C LEU A 47 -33.53 -0.55 -6.05
N ASP A 48 -33.74 -1.86 -5.95
CA ASP A 48 -32.73 -2.80 -5.47
C ASP A 48 -31.47 -2.73 -6.35
N ARG A 49 -31.65 -2.76 -7.68
CA ARG A 49 -30.54 -2.61 -8.64
C ARG A 49 -29.92 -1.22 -8.62
N ALA A 50 -30.68 -0.16 -8.34
CA ALA A 50 -30.14 1.20 -8.26
C ALA A 50 -29.30 1.43 -6.99
N MET A 51 -29.54 0.65 -5.93
CA MET A 51 -28.67 0.62 -4.75
C MET A 51 -27.31 -0.02 -5.06
N GLU A 52 -27.24 -0.93 -6.03
CA GLU A 52 -25.98 -1.56 -6.49
C GLU A 52 -25.30 -0.75 -7.62
N HIS A 53 -26.08 -0.20 -8.54
CA HIS A 53 -25.59 0.43 -9.77
C HIS A 53 -26.33 1.74 -10.10
N ASP A 54 -25.62 2.86 -10.22
CA ASP A 54 -26.26 4.16 -10.52
C ASP A 54 -26.27 4.55 -12.02
N SER A 55 -25.94 3.62 -12.92
CA SER A 55 -25.92 3.87 -14.38
C SER A 55 -27.32 3.77 -15.00
N PRO A 56 -27.87 4.85 -15.60
CA PRO A 56 -29.21 4.82 -16.20
C PRO A 56 -29.32 3.80 -17.34
N THR A 57 -28.28 3.66 -18.15
CA THR A 57 -28.25 2.74 -19.29
C THR A 57 -28.26 1.29 -18.82
N LEU A 58 -27.49 0.96 -17.77
CA LEU A 58 -27.46 -0.37 -17.18
C LEU A 58 -28.83 -0.72 -16.58
N LEU A 59 -29.39 0.16 -15.75
CA LEU A 59 -30.70 -0.05 -15.14
C LEU A 59 -31.82 -0.22 -16.18
N PHE A 60 -31.76 0.54 -17.28
CA PHE A 60 -32.71 0.39 -18.37
C PHE A 60 -32.60 -0.98 -19.06
N ASN A 61 -31.39 -1.50 -19.26
CA ASN A 61 -31.19 -2.83 -19.83
C ASN A 61 -31.62 -3.95 -18.87
N LEU A 62 -31.25 -3.85 -17.60
CA LEU A 62 -31.70 -4.79 -16.56
C LEU A 62 -33.22 -4.83 -16.46
N ALA A 63 -33.90 -3.69 -16.57
CA ALA A 63 -35.35 -3.64 -16.59
C ALA A 63 -35.95 -4.35 -17.81
N ARG A 64 -35.32 -4.24 -18.98
CA ARG A 64 -35.76 -4.96 -20.19
C ARG A 64 -35.63 -6.47 -20.02
N GLU A 65 -34.52 -6.92 -19.47
CA GLU A 65 -34.25 -8.34 -19.20
C GLU A 65 -35.24 -8.89 -18.16
N TYR A 66 -35.47 -8.14 -17.08
CA TYR A 66 -36.46 -8.48 -16.06
C TYR A 66 -37.86 -8.64 -16.65
N LEU A 67 -38.32 -7.65 -17.42
CA LEU A 67 -39.65 -7.68 -18.06
C LEU A 67 -39.77 -8.84 -19.06
N MET A 68 -38.71 -9.13 -19.81
CA MET A 68 -38.68 -10.26 -20.74
C MET A 68 -38.77 -11.61 -20.00
N ALA A 69 -38.01 -11.76 -18.90
CA ALA A 69 -38.04 -12.96 -18.07
C ALA A 69 -39.41 -13.16 -17.39
N ALA A 70 -40.04 -12.07 -16.96
CA ALA A 70 -41.37 -12.08 -16.37
C ALA A 70 -42.51 -12.23 -17.40
N LYS A 71 -42.20 -12.35 -18.70
CA LYS A 71 -43.17 -12.30 -19.83
C LYS A 71 -44.11 -11.08 -19.75
N VAL A 72 -43.60 -9.94 -19.31
CA VAL A 72 -44.37 -8.68 -19.21
C VAL A 72 -44.08 -7.80 -20.42
N ILE A 73 -45.13 -7.35 -21.10
CA ILE A 73 -45.00 -6.44 -22.25
C ILE A 73 -44.38 -5.13 -21.76
N ARG A 74 -43.22 -4.81 -22.33
CA ARG A 74 -42.45 -3.64 -21.95
C ARG A 74 -43.24 -2.34 -22.19
N PRO A 75 -43.28 -1.41 -21.22
CA PRO A 75 -43.88 -0.10 -21.43
C PRO A 75 -43.07 0.72 -22.45
N GLY A 76 -43.64 1.84 -22.91
CA GLY A 76 -42.94 2.75 -23.80
C GLY A 76 -41.60 3.22 -23.23
N VAL A 77 -40.62 3.47 -24.11
CA VAL A 77 -39.24 3.82 -23.72
C VAL A 77 -39.18 4.99 -22.74
N LEU A 78 -40.02 6.01 -22.92
CA LEU A 78 -40.09 7.18 -22.04
C LEU A 78 -40.59 6.83 -20.63
N ILE A 79 -41.57 5.92 -20.51
CA ILE A 79 -42.08 5.46 -19.22
C ILE A 79 -40.98 4.70 -18.49
N LEU A 80 -40.32 3.78 -19.17
CA LEU A 80 -39.25 2.98 -18.58
C LEU A 80 -38.05 3.86 -18.15
N ALA A 81 -37.67 4.84 -18.97
CA ALA A 81 -36.62 5.80 -18.62
C ALA A 81 -37.01 6.66 -17.40
N LYS A 82 -38.28 7.06 -17.28
CA LYS A 82 -38.79 7.79 -16.11
C LYS A 82 -38.72 6.92 -14.86
N MET A 83 -39.09 5.64 -14.93
CA MET A 83 -38.99 4.71 -13.81
C MET A 83 -37.54 4.55 -13.34
N VAL A 84 -36.59 4.42 -14.26
CA VAL A 84 -35.15 4.39 -13.93
C VAL A 84 -34.75 5.67 -13.19
N GLY A 85 -35.20 6.85 -13.65
CA GLY A 85 -34.95 8.12 -12.95
C GLY A 85 -35.54 8.15 -11.54
N THR A 86 -36.77 7.66 -11.36
CA THR A 86 -37.43 7.55 -10.05
C THR A 86 -36.69 6.60 -9.12
N ALA A 87 -36.29 5.42 -9.60
CA ALA A 87 -35.57 4.43 -8.81
C ALA A 87 -34.21 4.96 -8.34
N ARG A 88 -33.47 5.66 -9.20
CA ARG A 88 -32.21 6.32 -8.81
C ARG A 88 -32.40 7.40 -7.75
N LYS A 89 -33.47 8.18 -7.87
CA LYS A 89 -33.82 9.17 -6.83
C LYS A 89 -34.16 8.47 -5.52
N ALA A 90 -35.00 7.44 -5.56
CA ALA A 90 -35.36 6.65 -4.38
C ALA A 90 -34.13 5.99 -3.73
N ALA A 91 -33.18 5.47 -4.50
CA ALA A 91 -31.91 4.95 -3.99
C ALA A 91 -31.06 6.05 -3.30
N SER A 92 -31.06 7.28 -3.83
CA SER A 92 -30.41 8.43 -3.18
C SER A 92 -31.10 8.82 -1.87
N ASP A 93 -32.43 8.81 -1.83
CA ASP A 93 -33.20 9.15 -0.64
C ASP A 93 -33.02 8.07 0.44
N LEU A 94 -33.08 6.79 0.05
CA LEU A 94 -32.79 5.64 0.93
C LEU A 94 -31.36 5.67 1.46
N THR A 95 -30.36 5.98 0.63
CA THR A 95 -28.97 6.16 1.08
C THR A 95 -28.91 7.20 2.20
N SER A 96 -29.55 8.34 2.01
CA SER A 96 -29.55 9.45 2.99
C SER A 96 -30.25 9.04 4.29
N GLN A 97 -31.33 8.26 4.20
CA GLN A 97 -32.02 7.71 5.36
C GLN A 97 -31.13 6.74 6.15
N LEU A 98 -30.49 5.79 5.46
CA LEU A 98 -29.67 4.75 6.10
C LEU A 98 -28.48 5.33 6.86
N VAL A 99 -27.77 6.31 6.28
CA VAL A 99 -26.62 6.94 6.94
C VAL A 99 -26.97 8.16 7.79
N GLY A 100 -28.25 8.54 7.84
CA GLY A 100 -28.68 9.79 8.50
C GLY A 100 -28.29 9.88 9.97
N HIS A 101 -28.26 8.74 10.67
CA HIS A 101 -27.87 8.65 12.08
C HIS A 101 -26.37 8.94 12.32
N LEU A 102 -25.51 8.74 11.31
CA LEU A 102 -24.08 9.05 11.38
C LEU A 102 -23.79 10.53 11.09
N LEU A 103 -24.73 11.23 10.45
CA LEU A 103 -24.59 12.63 10.03
C LEU A 103 -25.03 13.60 11.13
N THR A 104 -24.35 13.55 12.28
CA THR A 104 -24.54 14.50 13.38
C THR A 104 -24.18 15.93 12.95
N ALA A 105 -24.57 16.93 13.75
CA ALA A 105 -24.23 18.33 13.46
C ALA A 105 -22.70 18.55 13.39
N GLU A 106 -21.95 17.86 14.23
CA GLU A 106 -20.49 17.88 14.27
C GLU A 106 -19.89 17.26 12.99
N VAL A 107 -20.28 16.02 12.65
CA VAL A 107 -19.81 15.35 11.43
C VAL A 107 -20.14 16.18 10.19
N ARG A 108 -21.33 16.77 10.11
CA ARG A 108 -21.69 17.67 9.00
C ARG A 108 -20.76 18.87 8.91
N ALA A 109 -20.45 19.50 10.04
CA ALA A 109 -19.53 20.63 10.08
C ALA A 109 -18.11 20.22 9.64
N ASP A 110 -17.62 19.05 10.05
CA ASP A 110 -16.34 18.50 9.58
C ASP A 110 -16.30 18.26 8.07
N LEU A 111 -17.33 17.62 7.54
CA LEU A 111 -17.45 17.36 6.11
C LEU A 111 -17.55 18.66 5.29
N GLU A 112 -18.18 19.70 5.83
CA GLU A 112 -18.24 21.03 5.18
C GLU A 112 -16.90 21.76 5.24
N ARG A 113 -16.21 21.72 6.38
CA ARG A 113 -14.85 22.28 6.51
C ARG A 113 -13.91 21.70 5.47
N MET A 114 -14.11 20.43 5.08
CA MET A 114 -13.30 19.78 4.06
C MET A 114 -13.37 20.45 2.67
N LEU A 115 -14.47 21.16 2.38
CA LEU A 115 -14.73 21.85 1.11
C LEU A 115 -14.24 23.31 1.10
N VAL A 116 -13.75 23.82 2.23
CA VAL A 116 -13.19 25.17 2.35
C VAL A 116 -11.69 25.13 2.05
N VAL A 117 -11.16 26.18 1.42
CA VAL A 117 -9.72 26.31 1.16
C VAL A 117 -9.00 26.45 2.49
N ASP A 118 -8.07 25.53 2.74
CA ASP A 118 -7.21 25.57 3.91
C ASP A 118 -6.03 26.49 3.61
N ALA A 119 -5.84 27.52 4.43
CA ALA A 119 -4.79 28.52 4.23
C ALA A 119 -3.37 27.93 4.37
N GLY A 120 -3.21 26.85 5.14
CA GLY A 120 -1.93 26.16 5.30
C GLY A 120 -1.61 25.24 4.12
N LEU A 121 -2.63 24.64 3.49
CA LEU A 121 -2.45 23.76 2.32
C LEU A 121 -2.50 24.49 0.98
N GLY A 122 -3.11 25.68 0.91
CA GLY A 122 -3.36 26.41 -0.35
C GLY A 122 -4.43 25.77 -1.25
N MET A 123 -5.09 24.71 -0.77
CA MET A 123 -6.14 23.97 -1.46
C MET A 123 -7.19 23.47 -0.46
N THR A 124 -8.26 22.86 -0.96
CA THR A 124 -9.26 22.23 -0.07
C THR A 124 -8.76 20.91 0.47
N ARG A 125 -9.22 20.52 1.68
CA ARG A 125 -8.87 19.23 2.27
C ARG A 125 -9.35 18.06 1.40
N LEU A 126 -10.49 18.20 0.71
CA LEU A 126 -10.95 17.19 -0.25
C LEU A 126 -9.92 16.96 -1.36
N GLU A 127 -9.44 18.03 -2.01
CA GLU A 127 -8.42 17.94 -3.07
C GLU A 127 -7.10 17.35 -2.56
N TRP A 128 -6.70 17.74 -1.34
CA TRP A 128 -5.51 17.21 -0.69
C TRP A 128 -5.63 15.70 -0.42
N LEU A 129 -6.77 15.23 0.10
CA LEU A 129 -7.02 13.81 0.35
C LEU A 129 -7.09 12.99 -0.94
N VAL A 130 -7.63 13.53 -2.03
CA VAL A 130 -7.73 12.85 -3.32
C VAL A 130 -6.36 12.71 -4.01
N SER A 131 -5.41 13.61 -3.72
CA SER A 131 -4.10 13.66 -4.38
C SER A 131 -3.15 12.57 -3.87
N PRO A 132 -2.82 11.52 -4.64
CA PRO A 132 -1.96 10.44 -4.15
C PRO A 132 -0.50 10.87 -3.98
N ALA A 133 0.26 10.14 -3.17
CA ALA A 133 1.71 10.26 -3.11
C ALA A 133 2.35 9.83 -4.44
N ARG A 134 3.41 10.53 -4.86
CA ARG A 134 4.11 10.27 -6.13
C ARG A 134 5.36 9.41 -5.99
N ASP A 135 5.91 9.38 -4.78
CA ASP A 135 7.15 8.70 -4.45
C ASP A 135 7.19 8.38 -2.94
N ALA A 136 8.13 7.52 -2.55
CA ALA A 136 8.40 7.20 -1.15
C ALA A 136 9.44 8.14 -0.50
N SER A 137 9.42 9.44 -0.85
CA SER A 137 10.25 10.45 -0.19
C SER A 137 9.78 10.73 1.24
N SER A 138 10.67 11.21 2.10
CA SER A 138 10.32 11.60 3.49
C SER A 138 9.15 12.61 3.52
N THR A 139 9.10 13.55 2.58
CA THR A 139 8.02 14.53 2.45
C THR A 139 6.70 13.89 2.04
N SER A 140 6.72 12.95 1.09
CA SER A 140 5.51 12.22 0.66
C SER A 140 4.96 11.34 1.79
N VAL A 141 5.84 10.63 2.50
CA VAL A 141 5.46 9.80 3.66
C VAL A 141 4.86 10.67 4.77
N LYS A 142 5.49 11.79 5.12
CA LYS A 142 4.94 12.72 6.12
C LYS A 142 3.56 13.26 5.72
N THR A 143 3.40 13.63 4.45
CA THR A 143 2.09 14.09 3.93
C THR A 143 1.02 12.99 4.05
N ALA A 144 1.37 11.74 3.75
CA ALA A 144 0.46 10.60 3.90
C ALA A 144 0.06 10.37 5.37
N ILE A 145 1.01 10.49 6.30
CA ILE A 145 0.74 10.44 7.75
C ILE A 145 -0.18 11.59 8.15
N ASP A 146 0.09 12.83 7.72
CA ASP A 146 -0.73 13.99 8.05
C ASP A 146 -2.19 13.81 7.60
N LYS A 147 -2.40 13.19 6.42
CA LYS A 147 -3.74 12.84 5.94
C LYS A 147 -4.43 11.82 6.84
N LEU A 148 -3.71 10.77 7.22
CA LEU A 148 -4.22 9.74 8.11
C LEU A 148 -4.58 10.32 9.48
N THR A 149 -3.72 11.17 10.04
CA THR A 149 -3.96 11.87 11.31
C THR A 149 -5.19 12.77 11.21
N TRP A 150 -5.37 13.49 10.11
CA TRP A 150 -6.56 14.31 9.91
C TRP A 150 -7.84 13.47 9.81
N LEU A 151 -7.81 12.36 9.06
CA LEU A 151 -8.96 11.44 8.94
C LEU A 151 -9.32 10.81 10.30
N ARG A 152 -8.31 10.51 11.14
CA ARG A 152 -8.51 10.04 12.51
C ARG A 152 -9.12 11.11 13.40
N ALA A 153 -8.70 12.37 13.25
CA ALA A 153 -9.21 13.49 14.06
C ALA A 153 -10.69 13.80 13.86
N ILE A 154 -11.27 13.42 12.71
CA ILE A 154 -12.72 13.49 12.45
C ILE A 154 -13.43 12.15 12.67
N ASP A 155 -12.76 11.18 13.30
CA ASP A 155 -13.25 9.82 13.54
C ASP A 155 -13.70 9.05 12.28
N ALA A 156 -13.13 9.37 11.11
CA ALA A 156 -13.54 8.74 9.84
C ALA A 156 -13.37 7.22 9.84
N HIS A 157 -12.38 6.71 10.57
CA HIS A 157 -12.10 5.28 10.76
C HIS A 157 -13.18 4.55 11.61
N GLN A 158 -13.99 5.28 12.38
CA GLN A 158 -15.07 4.72 13.20
C GLN A 158 -16.44 4.85 12.51
N MET A 159 -16.52 5.53 11.37
CA MET A 159 -17.77 5.72 10.63
C MET A 159 -18.19 4.43 9.94
N ASP A 160 -19.04 3.63 10.59
CA ASP A 160 -19.56 2.39 10.02
C ASP A 160 -20.64 2.65 8.96
N VAL A 161 -20.23 2.68 7.70
CA VAL A 161 -21.11 2.79 6.53
C VAL A 161 -21.54 1.42 5.96
N SER A 162 -21.28 0.30 6.66
CA SER A 162 -21.56 -1.07 6.18
C SER A 162 -23.04 -1.35 5.91
N VAL A 163 -23.95 -0.54 6.47
CA VAL A 163 -25.38 -0.55 6.13
C VAL A 163 -25.64 -0.30 4.63
N LEU A 164 -24.69 0.33 3.93
CA LEU A 164 -24.73 0.52 2.48
C LEU A 164 -24.03 -0.64 1.75
N PRO A 165 -24.60 -1.14 0.63
CA PRO A 165 -23.90 -2.10 -0.23
C PRO A 165 -22.51 -1.62 -0.66
N ASN A 166 -21.54 -2.54 -0.80
CA ASN A 166 -20.16 -2.23 -1.20
C ASN A 166 -20.07 -1.33 -2.45
N GLU A 167 -20.84 -1.68 -3.47
CA GLU A 167 -20.86 -0.93 -4.73
C GLU A 167 -21.43 0.48 -4.55
N ARG A 168 -22.39 0.66 -3.63
CA ARG A 168 -22.92 1.97 -3.28
C ARG A 168 -21.87 2.85 -2.62
N ARG A 169 -21.14 2.29 -1.66
CA ARG A 169 -20.05 2.98 -0.95
C ARG A 169 -18.98 3.45 -1.93
N ARG A 170 -18.49 2.54 -2.77
CA ARG A 170 -17.51 2.82 -3.83
C ARG A 170 -18.00 3.88 -4.80
N PHE A 171 -19.24 3.78 -5.26
CA PHE A 171 -19.83 4.77 -6.15
C PHE A 171 -19.85 6.16 -5.51
N LEU A 172 -20.36 6.30 -4.28
CA LEU A 172 -20.43 7.58 -3.58
C LEU A 172 -19.03 8.18 -3.34
N ALA A 173 -18.09 7.38 -2.86
CA ALA A 173 -16.69 7.82 -2.70
C ALA A 173 -16.10 8.30 -4.03
N GLN A 174 -16.38 7.59 -5.13
CA GLN A 174 -15.90 7.99 -6.46
C GLN A 174 -16.58 9.25 -6.99
N VAL A 175 -17.86 9.48 -6.65
CA VAL A 175 -18.53 10.76 -6.94
C VAL A 175 -17.82 11.90 -6.21
N ALA A 176 -17.42 11.73 -4.95
CA ALA A 176 -16.65 12.75 -4.23
C ALA A 176 -15.31 13.03 -4.93
N ARG A 177 -14.52 11.98 -5.21
CA ARG A 177 -13.18 12.07 -5.85
C ARG A 177 -13.20 12.81 -7.19
N ARG A 178 -14.26 12.66 -7.98
CA ARG A 178 -14.39 13.26 -9.32
C ARG A 178 -15.13 14.61 -9.34
N SER A 179 -15.74 15.01 -8.22
CA SER A 179 -16.51 16.23 -8.17
C SER A 179 -15.62 17.43 -7.86
N THR A 180 -15.92 18.57 -8.48
CA THR A 180 -15.39 19.85 -8.01
C THR A 180 -16.12 20.30 -6.73
N ASN A 181 -15.49 21.14 -5.92
CA ASN A 181 -16.13 21.70 -4.73
C ASN A 181 -17.45 22.40 -5.07
N GLN A 182 -17.49 23.18 -6.16
CA GLN A 182 -18.74 23.80 -6.64
C GLN A 182 -19.80 22.75 -7.03
N GLY A 183 -19.37 21.64 -7.63
CA GLY A 183 -20.26 20.54 -8.00
C GLY A 183 -20.88 19.85 -6.78
N LEU A 184 -20.14 19.73 -5.68
CA LEU A 184 -20.63 19.20 -4.41
C LEU A 184 -21.55 20.18 -3.70
N GLU A 185 -21.22 21.47 -3.67
CA GLU A 185 -22.06 22.50 -3.06
C GLU A 185 -23.45 22.60 -3.70
N ARG A 186 -23.53 22.45 -5.03
CA ARG A 186 -24.81 22.41 -5.76
C ARG A 186 -25.72 21.24 -5.32
N ARG A 187 -25.19 20.22 -4.66
CA ARG A 187 -25.95 19.04 -4.18
C ARG A 187 -26.64 19.30 -2.84
N LYS A 188 -26.29 20.38 -2.11
CA LYS A 188 -26.85 20.72 -0.78
C LYS A 188 -26.79 19.50 0.14
N GLU A 189 -27.88 19.16 0.83
CA GLU A 189 -28.00 17.98 1.71
C GLU A 189 -27.49 16.66 1.08
N ARG A 190 -27.62 16.49 -0.23
CA ARG A 190 -27.18 15.27 -0.92
C ARG A 190 -25.65 15.14 -0.99
N LYS A 191 -24.89 16.17 -0.60
CA LYS A 191 -23.42 16.10 -0.51
C LYS A 191 -22.98 15.26 0.70
N PHE A 192 -23.74 15.25 1.80
CA PHE A 192 -23.29 14.60 3.03
C PHE A 192 -23.10 13.08 2.92
N PRO A 193 -24.03 12.29 2.36
CA PRO A 193 -23.79 10.85 2.17
C PRO A 193 -22.62 10.56 1.22
N ILE A 194 -22.36 11.44 0.26
CA ILE A 194 -21.23 11.33 -0.68
C ILE A 194 -19.91 11.55 0.07
N LEU A 195 -19.82 12.62 0.86
CA LEU A 195 -18.62 12.96 1.62
C LEU A 195 -18.37 11.96 2.76
N LEU A 196 -19.43 11.49 3.43
CA LEU A 196 -19.33 10.46 4.47
C LEU A 196 -18.75 9.16 3.92
N ALA A 197 -19.30 8.66 2.81
CA ALA A 197 -18.77 7.45 2.16
C ALA A 197 -17.32 7.66 1.67
N PHE A 198 -16.98 8.87 1.22
CA PHE A 198 -15.62 9.22 0.84
C PHE A 198 -14.66 9.18 2.02
N VAL A 199 -14.94 9.84 3.15
CA VAL A 199 -13.99 9.89 4.28
C VAL A 199 -13.83 8.52 4.93
N ALA A 200 -14.90 7.73 5.03
CA ALA A 200 -14.84 6.36 5.54
C ALA A 200 -13.96 5.48 4.65
N GLN A 201 -14.09 5.58 3.32
CA GLN A 201 -13.21 4.86 2.39
C GLN A 201 -11.78 5.42 2.42
N ALA A 202 -11.62 6.74 2.48
CA ALA A 202 -10.31 7.39 2.48
C ALA A 202 -9.49 7.05 3.73
N ALA A 203 -10.13 6.82 4.89
CA ALA A 203 -9.44 6.37 6.11
C ALA A 203 -8.72 5.03 5.89
N VAL A 204 -9.38 4.08 5.20
CA VAL A 204 -8.81 2.78 4.85
C VAL A 204 -7.74 2.94 3.77
N ASP A 205 -8.09 3.60 2.66
CA ASP A 205 -7.17 3.79 1.53
C ASP A 205 -5.87 4.53 1.96
N GLN A 206 -5.98 5.48 2.88
CA GLN A 206 -4.83 6.25 3.37
C GLN A 206 -3.94 5.44 4.30
N LEU A 207 -4.51 4.55 5.11
CA LEU A 207 -3.75 3.59 5.92
C LEU A 207 -2.91 2.69 5.00
N ASP A 208 -3.54 2.12 3.97
CA ASP A 208 -2.87 1.28 2.97
C ASP A 208 -1.75 2.05 2.25
N GLU A 209 -1.98 3.31 1.89
CA GLU A 209 -0.96 4.16 1.24
C GLU A 209 0.24 4.41 2.17
N VAL A 210 0.02 4.68 3.46
CA VAL A 210 1.11 4.87 4.43
C VAL A 210 1.96 3.60 4.56
N VAL A 211 1.32 2.42 4.63
CA VAL A 211 2.02 1.13 4.70
C VAL A 211 2.81 0.87 3.41
N ALA A 212 2.18 1.08 2.24
CA ALA A 212 2.83 0.90 0.94
C ALA A 212 4.06 1.83 0.77
N LEU A 213 3.95 3.08 1.21
CA LEU A 213 5.07 4.03 1.15
C LEU A 213 6.21 3.65 2.09
N LEU A 214 5.91 3.12 3.28
CA LEU A 214 6.94 2.60 4.19
C LEU A 214 7.67 1.40 3.57
N ASP A 215 6.92 0.44 3.03
CA ASP A 215 7.50 -0.72 2.35
C ASP A 215 8.38 -0.32 1.17
N GLN A 216 7.89 0.58 0.31
CA GLN A 216 8.64 1.11 -0.81
C GLN A 216 9.90 1.87 -0.36
N ALA A 217 9.81 2.64 0.73
CA ALA A 217 10.96 3.37 1.27
C ALA A 217 12.05 2.43 1.80
N VAL A 218 11.67 1.36 2.52
CA VAL A 218 12.59 0.35 3.04
C VAL A 218 13.24 -0.41 1.88
N SER A 219 12.44 -0.94 0.96
CA SER A 219 12.91 -1.71 -0.19
C SER A 219 13.84 -0.90 -1.10
N ALA A 220 13.51 0.38 -1.36
CA ALA A 220 14.37 1.25 -2.17
C ALA A 220 15.71 1.57 -1.49
N ARG A 221 15.78 1.52 -0.15
CA ARG A 221 17.03 1.73 0.58
C ARG A 221 17.89 0.49 0.60
N GLU A 222 17.29 -0.68 0.84
CA GLU A 222 17.98 -1.96 0.74
C GLU A 222 18.58 -2.16 -0.66
N SER A 223 17.79 -1.90 -1.70
CA SER A 223 18.26 -2.03 -3.09
C SER A 223 19.42 -1.08 -3.42
N ARG A 224 19.36 0.18 -2.98
CA ARG A 224 20.47 1.13 -3.16
C ARG A 224 21.71 0.71 -2.39
N ALA A 225 21.55 0.27 -1.15
CA ALA A 225 22.66 -0.19 -0.32
C ALA A 225 23.36 -1.37 -0.99
N LYS A 226 22.57 -2.35 -1.45
CA LYS A 226 23.08 -3.50 -2.21
C LYS A 226 23.84 -3.09 -3.46
N SER A 227 23.25 -2.27 -4.33
CA SER A 227 23.90 -1.80 -5.57
C SER A 227 25.24 -1.13 -5.30
N LYS A 228 25.28 -0.24 -4.29
CA LYS A 228 26.51 0.47 -3.92
C LYS A 228 27.57 -0.47 -3.35
N THR A 229 27.18 -1.46 -2.54
CA THR A 229 28.12 -2.49 -2.05
C THR A 229 28.65 -3.36 -3.18
N ASP A 230 27.80 -3.75 -4.13
CA ASP A 230 28.18 -4.58 -5.27
C ASP A 230 29.14 -3.81 -6.20
N GLU A 231 28.87 -2.53 -6.49
CA GLU A 231 29.77 -1.63 -7.22
C GLU A 231 31.13 -1.49 -6.53
N ALA A 232 31.14 -1.26 -5.21
CA ALA A 232 32.37 -1.14 -4.43
C ALA A 232 33.18 -2.45 -4.43
N LEU A 233 32.51 -3.61 -4.38
CA LEU A 233 33.14 -4.92 -4.48
C LEU A 233 33.73 -5.17 -5.87
N VAL A 234 33.04 -4.80 -6.93
CA VAL A 234 33.56 -4.91 -8.31
C VAL A 234 34.79 -4.03 -8.51
N GLU A 235 34.75 -2.77 -8.07
CA GLU A 235 35.91 -1.87 -8.16
C GLU A 235 37.08 -2.36 -7.32
N ARG A 236 36.80 -2.91 -6.13
CA ARG A 236 37.83 -3.56 -5.32
C ARG A 236 38.42 -4.79 -6.00
N ALA A 237 37.60 -5.64 -6.63
CA ALA A 237 38.08 -6.84 -7.33
C ALA A 237 39.04 -6.48 -8.46
N LYS A 238 38.74 -5.44 -9.25
CA LYS A 238 39.65 -4.90 -10.29
C LYS A 238 40.98 -4.45 -9.70
N LYS A 239 40.96 -3.72 -8.58
CA LYS A 239 42.18 -3.32 -7.86
C LYS A 239 42.95 -4.52 -7.29
N GLY A 240 42.24 -5.55 -6.83
CA GLY A 240 42.80 -6.81 -6.33
C GLY A 240 43.47 -7.62 -7.42
N GLU A 241 42.88 -7.69 -8.61
CA GLU A 241 43.47 -8.35 -9.79
C GLU A 241 44.80 -7.72 -10.17
N ALA A 242 44.91 -6.38 -10.21
CA ALA A 242 46.17 -5.69 -10.49
C ALA A 242 47.27 -6.04 -9.48
N ARG A 243 46.91 -6.27 -8.21
CA ARG A 243 47.83 -6.75 -7.16
C ARG A 243 48.18 -8.21 -7.33
N GLN A 244 47.21 -9.07 -7.64
CA GLN A 244 47.44 -10.49 -7.90
C GLN A 244 48.41 -10.68 -9.07
N LEU A 245 48.25 -9.93 -10.16
CA LEU A 245 49.16 -9.98 -11.30
C LEU A 245 50.60 -9.61 -10.93
N VAL A 246 50.80 -8.71 -9.97
CA VAL A 246 52.14 -8.41 -9.44
C VAL A 246 52.64 -9.53 -8.53
N MET A 247 51.77 -10.11 -7.71
CA MET A 247 52.12 -11.27 -6.88
C MET A 247 52.51 -12.49 -7.72
N ASP A 248 51.89 -12.69 -8.88
CA ASP A 248 52.23 -13.76 -9.82
C ASP A 248 53.65 -13.59 -10.42
N VAL A 249 54.22 -12.37 -10.38
CA VAL A 249 55.62 -12.11 -10.74
C VAL A 249 56.55 -12.21 -9.52
N ILE A 250 56.11 -11.72 -8.36
CA ILE A 250 56.91 -11.70 -7.13
C ILE A 250 57.12 -13.10 -6.55
N LEU A 251 56.04 -13.88 -6.41
CA LEU A 251 56.06 -15.17 -5.72
C LEU A 251 57.00 -16.18 -6.38
N PRO A 252 57.04 -16.34 -7.72
CA PRO A 252 57.98 -17.26 -8.34
C PRO A 252 59.45 -16.86 -8.14
N VAL A 253 59.76 -15.56 -8.16
CA VAL A 253 61.12 -15.06 -7.93
C VAL A 253 61.55 -15.31 -6.48
N LEU A 254 60.64 -15.12 -5.51
CA LEU A 254 60.91 -15.39 -4.09
C LEU A 254 60.97 -16.89 -3.76
N ALA A 255 60.22 -17.71 -4.49
CA ALA A 255 60.14 -19.15 -4.26
C ALA A 255 61.24 -19.95 -4.96
N ASP A 256 62.01 -19.32 -5.86
CA ASP A 256 63.11 -19.95 -6.60
C ASP A 256 64.42 -19.92 -5.78
N PRO A 257 64.87 -21.05 -5.21
CA PRO A 257 66.07 -21.09 -4.38
C PRO A 257 67.38 -20.93 -5.17
N SER A 258 67.31 -20.89 -6.50
CA SER A 258 68.48 -20.64 -7.36
C SER A 258 68.82 -19.16 -7.53
N ILE A 259 67.91 -18.27 -7.12
CA ILE A 259 68.09 -16.82 -7.21
C ILE A 259 68.73 -16.30 -5.90
N PRO A 260 69.91 -15.66 -5.95
CA PRO A 260 70.52 -15.04 -4.77
C PRO A 260 69.66 -13.90 -4.20
N ASP A 261 69.57 -13.83 -2.87
CA ASP A 261 68.74 -12.82 -2.16
C ASP A 261 69.08 -11.37 -2.54
N ASP A 262 70.36 -11.08 -2.83
CA ASP A 262 70.84 -9.75 -3.24
C ASP A 262 70.41 -9.36 -4.67
N GLU A 263 70.09 -10.34 -5.52
CA GLU A 263 69.63 -10.12 -6.89
C GLU A 263 68.09 -9.97 -7.00
N VAL A 264 67.33 -10.53 -6.05
CA VAL A 264 65.85 -10.51 -6.03
C VAL A 264 65.29 -9.10 -6.23
N GLY A 265 65.80 -8.13 -5.47
CA GLY A 265 65.28 -6.77 -5.52
C GLY A 265 65.52 -6.07 -6.86
N GLY A 266 66.66 -6.31 -7.50
CA GLY A 266 66.96 -5.80 -8.84
C GLY A 266 66.05 -6.41 -9.89
N MET A 267 65.92 -7.74 -9.85
CA MET A 267 65.14 -8.53 -10.80
C MET A 267 63.64 -8.17 -10.76
N LEU A 268 63.06 -7.98 -9.58
CA LEU A 268 61.66 -7.56 -9.43
C LEU A 268 61.40 -6.15 -9.97
N ARG A 269 62.33 -5.21 -9.73
CA ARG A 269 62.20 -3.83 -10.24
C ARG A 269 62.32 -3.75 -11.75
N GLU A 270 63.15 -4.59 -12.36
CA GLU A 270 63.29 -4.70 -13.81
C GLU A 270 62.07 -5.34 -14.46
N ARG A 271 61.57 -6.46 -13.91
CA ARG A 271 60.42 -7.18 -14.47
C ARG A 271 59.08 -6.46 -14.28
N ILE A 272 58.86 -5.80 -13.14
CA ILE A 272 57.57 -5.15 -12.81
C ILE A 272 57.56 -3.67 -13.22
N GLY A 273 58.71 -2.99 -13.11
CA GLY A 273 58.85 -1.55 -13.31
C GLY A 273 58.51 -0.72 -12.07
N MET A 274 59.35 0.28 -11.77
CA MET A 274 59.22 1.13 -10.58
C MET A 274 57.93 1.98 -10.57
N GLN A 275 57.44 2.38 -11.75
CA GLN A 275 56.20 3.14 -11.88
C GLN A 275 54.99 2.30 -11.45
N ARG A 276 54.87 1.08 -11.97
CA ARG A 276 53.78 0.14 -11.64
C ARG A 276 53.77 -0.21 -10.15
N LEU A 277 54.94 -0.44 -9.55
CA LEU A 277 55.08 -0.70 -8.10
C LEU A 277 54.57 0.47 -7.25
N ARG A 278 54.92 1.71 -7.63
CA ARG A 278 54.43 2.93 -6.95
C ARG A 278 52.92 3.10 -7.12
N GLU A 279 52.37 2.89 -8.31
CA GLU A 279 50.93 2.99 -8.59
C GLU A 279 50.10 1.98 -7.76
N ILE A 280 50.62 0.77 -7.57
CA ILE A 280 49.94 -0.28 -6.79
C ILE A 280 50.08 -0.07 -5.27
N THR A 281 51.16 0.57 -4.83
CA THR A 281 51.43 0.82 -3.40
C THR A 281 50.87 2.15 -2.89
N SER A 282 50.55 3.12 -3.77
CA SER A 282 50.00 4.41 -3.36
C SER A 282 48.59 4.33 -2.79
N ASP A 283 47.80 3.33 -3.17
CA ASP A 283 46.47 3.08 -2.62
C ASP A 283 46.55 2.16 -1.40
N ALA A 284 46.15 2.61 -0.20
CA ALA A 284 46.08 1.74 0.98
C ALA A 284 45.08 0.58 0.76
N TRP A 285 45.54 -0.68 0.84
CA TRP A 285 44.64 -1.85 0.83
C TRP A 285 44.12 -2.12 2.24
N THR A 286 42.99 -1.54 2.60
CA THR A 286 42.29 -1.90 3.83
C THR A 286 41.60 -3.25 3.64
N PRO A 287 41.79 -4.22 4.57
CA PRO A 287 40.95 -5.41 4.63
C PRO A 287 39.48 -5.01 4.73
N LEU A 288 38.62 -5.66 3.94
CA LEU A 288 37.18 -5.52 4.14
C LEU A 288 36.77 -6.29 5.40
N PRO A 289 35.80 -5.81 6.18
CA PRO A 289 35.11 -6.67 7.13
C PRO A 289 34.38 -7.79 6.36
N ARG A 290 34.12 -8.95 6.98
CA ARG A 290 33.55 -10.10 6.23
C ARG A 290 32.10 -9.89 5.79
N ASP A 291 31.42 -8.85 6.26
CA ASP A 291 30.13 -8.40 5.73
C ASP A 291 30.26 -7.65 4.39
N HIS A 292 31.48 -7.46 3.88
CA HIS A 292 31.80 -6.72 2.68
C HIS A 292 31.38 -5.24 2.72
N GLY A 293 31.18 -4.66 3.91
CA GLY A 293 30.69 -3.29 4.08
C GLY A 293 29.17 -3.12 3.94
N ARG A 294 28.42 -4.23 3.86
CA ARG A 294 26.95 -4.19 3.75
C ARG A 294 26.28 -3.54 4.96
N LEU A 295 26.77 -3.80 6.16
CA LEU A 295 26.20 -3.25 7.39
C LEU A 295 26.40 -1.74 7.48
N SER A 296 27.57 -1.24 7.08
CA SER A 296 27.85 0.20 7.03
C SER A 296 26.93 0.94 6.05
N GLU A 297 26.65 0.32 4.90
CA GLU A 297 25.75 0.92 3.91
C GLU A 297 24.28 0.91 4.37
N LEU A 298 23.86 -0.14 5.10
CA LEU A 298 22.56 -0.17 5.77
C LEU A 298 22.43 0.86 6.89
N GLU A 299 23.48 1.06 7.70
CA GLU A 299 23.52 2.11 8.75
C GLU A 299 23.31 3.50 8.14
N SER A 300 23.91 3.77 6.97
CA SER A 300 23.69 5.03 6.25
C SER A 300 22.23 5.23 5.83
N SER A 301 21.52 4.13 5.55
CA SER A 301 20.09 4.13 5.19
C SER A 301 19.17 4.37 6.39
N TYR A 302 19.60 3.98 7.59
CA TYR A 302 18.84 4.17 8.83
C TYR A 302 18.56 5.65 9.13
N THR A 303 19.52 6.54 8.83
CA THR A 303 19.37 8.00 9.03
C THR A 303 18.20 8.58 8.23
N TYR A 304 17.86 7.98 7.09
CA TYR A 304 16.70 8.37 6.29
C TYR A 304 15.40 7.80 6.86
N LEU A 305 15.36 6.50 7.16
CA LEU A 305 14.15 5.82 7.66
C LEU A 305 13.68 6.41 8.99
N ARG A 306 14.61 6.67 9.92
CA ARG A 306 14.29 7.24 11.25
C ARG A 306 13.56 8.59 11.20
N GLN A 307 13.59 9.31 10.07
CA GLN A 307 12.94 10.62 9.93
C GLN A 307 11.41 10.53 9.92
N PHE A 308 10.85 9.37 9.62
CA PHE A 308 9.41 9.18 9.52
C PHE A 308 8.91 7.87 10.13
N THR A 309 9.75 6.84 10.27
CA THR A 309 9.35 5.54 10.85
C THR A 309 8.65 5.67 12.21
N PRO A 310 9.12 6.49 13.19
CA PRO A 310 8.41 6.65 14.46
C PRO A 310 6.98 7.18 14.27
N ASN A 311 6.79 8.12 13.36
CA ASN A 311 5.48 8.70 13.08
C ASN A 311 4.56 7.72 12.35
N VAL A 312 5.11 6.87 11.45
CA VAL A 312 4.34 5.80 10.81
C VAL A 312 3.87 4.79 11.86
N LEU A 313 4.76 4.35 12.76
CA LEU A 313 4.42 3.40 13.81
C LEU A 313 3.40 3.97 14.82
N ALA A 314 3.48 5.27 15.13
CA ALA A 314 2.49 5.93 15.97
C ALA A 314 1.13 6.12 15.26
N ALA A 315 1.12 6.18 13.93
CA ALA A 315 -0.09 6.40 13.14
C ALA A 315 -0.77 5.11 12.67
N ILE A 316 -0.18 3.93 12.90
CA ILE A 316 -0.76 2.63 12.55
C ILE A 316 -1.17 1.92 13.84
N ASP A 317 -2.44 1.57 13.95
CA ASP A 317 -2.92 0.70 15.03
C ASP A 317 -2.84 -0.75 14.58
N PHE A 318 -1.89 -1.48 15.15
CA PHE A 318 -1.76 -2.92 14.91
C PHE A 318 -2.81 -3.67 15.72
N GLN A 319 -3.94 -3.97 15.11
CA GLN A 319 -4.95 -4.86 15.68
C GLN A 319 -4.70 -6.30 15.21
N PRO A 320 -4.86 -7.32 16.08
CA PRO A 320 -4.88 -8.71 15.65
C PRO A 320 -6.15 -8.97 14.84
N HIS A 321 -6.08 -8.90 13.50
CA HIS A 321 -7.19 -9.28 12.63
C HIS A 321 -6.97 -10.69 12.08
N LEU A 322 -7.89 -11.61 12.42
CA LEU A 322 -7.75 -13.05 12.16
C LEU A 322 -8.31 -13.53 10.82
N GLU A 323 -8.91 -12.66 9.97
CA GLU A 323 -9.77 -13.16 8.88
C GLU A 323 -9.39 -12.78 7.43
N GLN A 324 -8.37 -11.95 7.16
CA GLN A 324 -7.95 -11.65 5.77
C GLN A 324 -6.46 -11.84 5.52
N GLN A 325 -6.12 -12.79 4.64
CA GLN A 325 -4.73 -13.21 4.33
C GLN A 325 -3.87 -12.12 3.68
N THR A 326 -4.46 -11.14 3.00
CA THR A 326 -3.71 -10.12 2.25
C THR A 326 -3.07 -9.07 3.16
N GLU A 327 -3.78 -8.63 4.22
CA GLU A 327 -3.25 -7.68 5.20
C GLU A 327 -2.21 -8.32 6.15
N GLN A 328 -2.35 -9.63 6.41
CA GLN A 328 -1.35 -10.42 7.14
C GLN A 328 0.00 -10.41 6.43
N ALA A 329 0.03 -10.50 5.09
CA ALA A 329 1.28 -10.46 4.35
C ALA A 329 2.02 -9.13 4.53
N TRP A 330 1.29 -8.00 4.60
CA TRP A 330 1.89 -6.67 4.71
C TRP A 330 2.35 -6.38 6.13
N CYS A 331 1.55 -6.75 7.14
CA CYS A 331 1.95 -6.66 8.54
C CYS A 331 3.12 -7.59 8.86
N LEU A 332 3.14 -8.81 8.29
CA LEU A 332 4.25 -9.75 8.44
C LEU A 332 5.52 -9.24 7.77
N THR A 333 5.43 -8.67 6.56
CA THR A 333 6.58 -8.04 5.90
C THR A 333 7.11 -6.89 6.75
N LEU A 334 6.23 -6.03 7.28
CA LEU A 334 6.64 -4.93 8.14
C LEU A 334 7.30 -5.41 9.44
N LEU A 335 6.72 -6.41 10.11
CA LEU A 335 7.29 -7.04 11.30
C LEU A 335 8.65 -7.67 10.98
N THR A 336 8.74 -8.44 9.91
CA THR A 336 9.99 -9.09 9.48
C THR A 336 11.07 -8.06 9.20
N ASN A 337 10.74 -7.00 8.48
CA ASN A 337 11.68 -5.92 8.18
C ASN A 337 12.10 -5.15 9.44
N SER A 338 11.18 -4.92 10.36
CA SER A 338 11.46 -4.25 11.65
C SER A 338 12.37 -5.10 12.54
N VAL A 339 12.13 -6.41 12.58
CA VAL A 339 12.97 -7.38 13.30
C VAL A 339 14.36 -7.44 12.68
N VAL A 340 14.46 -7.58 11.35
CA VAL A 340 15.75 -7.61 10.65
C VAL A 340 16.52 -6.31 10.91
N ALA A 341 15.87 -5.14 10.82
CA ALA A 341 16.51 -3.85 11.09
C ALA A 341 17.02 -3.77 12.54
N TRP A 342 16.19 -4.13 13.52
CA TRP A 342 16.55 -4.11 14.94
C TRP A 342 17.69 -5.09 15.27
N THR A 343 17.57 -6.34 14.82
CA THR A 343 18.55 -7.40 15.11
C THR A 343 19.90 -7.09 14.48
N THR A 344 19.92 -6.59 13.23
CA THR A 344 21.15 -6.20 12.54
C THR A 344 21.92 -5.14 13.34
N GLU A 345 21.22 -4.13 13.82
CA GLU A 345 21.79 -3.01 14.54
C GLU A 345 22.35 -3.43 15.91
N TYR A 346 21.56 -4.17 16.70
CA TYR A 346 22.02 -4.64 18.01
C TYR A 346 23.14 -5.67 17.90
N TYR A 347 23.19 -6.47 16.83
CA TYR A 347 24.33 -7.32 16.54
C TYR A 347 25.59 -6.53 16.23
N SER A 348 25.52 -5.51 15.38
CA SER A 348 26.65 -4.60 15.15
C SER A 348 27.16 -4.00 16.46
N ARG A 349 26.28 -3.46 17.30
CA ARG A 349 26.64 -2.89 18.61
C ARG A 349 27.27 -3.93 19.54
N ALA A 350 26.70 -5.13 19.61
CA ALA A 350 27.21 -6.21 20.45
C ALA A 350 28.61 -6.67 19.99
N VAL A 351 28.83 -6.80 18.68
CA VAL A 351 30.14 -7.18 18.12
C VAL A 351 31.20 -6.12 18.40
N LEU A 352 30.86 -4.84 18.22
CA LEU A 352 31.76 -3.72 18.50
C LEU A 352 32.16 -3.68 19.98
N GLU A 353 31.19 -3.86 20.88
CA GLU A 353 31.43 -3.90 22.33
C GLU A 353 32.28 -5.12 22.75
N LEU A 354 32.03 -6.30 22.17
CA LEU A 354 32.85 -7.48 22.47
C LEU A 354 34.31 -7.29 21.97
N ARG A 355 34.50 -6.66 20.81
CA ARG A 355 35.83 -6.34 20.27
C ARG A 355 36.55 -5.28 21.08
N SER A 356 35.85 -4.25 21.54
CA SER A 356 36.45 -3.21 22.40
C SER A 356 36.92 -3.77 23.75
N GLN A 357 36.25 -4.83 24.24
CA GLN A 357 36.66 -5.61 25.41
C GLN A 357 37.80 -6.61 25.12
N GLY A 358 38.39 -6.59 23.93
CA GLY A 358 39.50 -7.46 23.53
C GLY A 358 39.08 -8.89 23.18
N ARG A 359 37.79 -9.18 22.98
CA ARG A 359 37.33 -10.52 22.57
C ARG A 359 37.41 -10.68 21.06
N GLU A 360 37.90 -11.84 20.63
CA GLU A 360 37.87 -12.23 19.24
C GLU A 360 36.46 -12.73 18.87
N VAL A 361 35.73 -11.91 18.11
CA VAL A 361 34.49 -12.34 17.47
C VAL A 361 34.80 -12.61 16.00
N SER A 362 34.91 -13.90 15.66
CA SER A 362 35.24 -14.34 14.31
C SER A 362 34.19 -13.84 13.32
N ASP A 363 34.64 -13.04 12.37
CA ASP A 363 33.79 -12.52 11.32
C ASP A 363 33.09 -13.63 10.45
N GLU A 364 33.57 -14.87 10.49
CA GLU A 364 33.14 -16.00 9.61
C GLU A 364 31.87 -16.58 10.18
N ILE A 365 31.81 -16.67 11.51
CA ILE A 365 30.58 -16.93 12.24
C ILE A 365 29.56 -15.82 11.95
N LEU A 366 29.98 -14.55 11.93
CA LEU A 366 29.09 -13.43 11.59
C LEU A 366 28.56 -13.51 10.16
N SER A 367 29.37 -13.96 9.19
CA SER A 367 28.95 -14.11 7.79
C SER A 367 27.85 -15.17 7.58
N HIS A 368 27.74 -16.11 8.52
CA HIS A 368 26.69 -17.14 8.55
C HIS A 368 25.53 -16.80 9.50
N THR A 369 25.58 -15.64 10.17
CA THR A 369 24.55 -15.23 11.11
C THR A 369 23.46 -14.44 10.37
N SER A 370 22.28 -15.05 10.23
CA SER A 370 21.13 -14.33 9.65
C SER A 370 20.61 -13.26 10.61
N PRO A 371 20.41 -12.01 10.15
CA PRO A 371 19.74 -10.98 10.95
C PRO A 371 18.24 -11.25 11.12
N GLY A 372 17.68 -12.22 10.40
CA GLY A 372 16.29 -12.68 10.53
C GLY A 372 16.07 -13.68 11.68
N HIS A 373 17.05 -13.89 12.56
CA HIS A 373 16.80 -14.67 13.77
C HIS A 373 15.75 -13.97 14.63
N SER A 374 14.81 -14.78 15.10
CA SER A 374 13.63 -14.32 15.83
C SER A 374 13.37 -15.12 17.09
N ASP A 375 14.33 -15.94 17.53
CA ASP A 375 14.24 -16.72 18.78
C ASP A 375 14.04 -15.82 20.02
N ASN A 376 14.40 -14.54 19.90
CA ASN A 376 14.18 -13.50 20.90
C ASN A 376 12.81 -12.80 20.81
N ILE A 377 11.95 -13.16 19.85
CA ILE A 377 10.68 -12.51 19.56
C ILE A 377 9.58 -13.58 19.48
N ASN A 378 8.62 -13.49 20.39
CA ASN A 378 7.43 -14.33 20.31
C ASN A 378 6.43 -13.71 19.33
N PHE A 379 6.23 -14.33 18.15
CA PHE A 379 5.23 -13.87 17.18
C PHE A 379 3.80 -14.29 17.50
N PHE A 380 3.60 -15.12 18.53
CA PHE A 380 2.29 -15.64 18.88
C PHE A 380 1.72 -14.91 20.10
N GLY A 381 0.50 -14.38 19.94
CA GLY A 381 -0.27 -13.73 21.00
C GLY A 381 -0.45 -12.23 20.78
N VAL A 382 -1.09 -11.58 21.76
CA VAL A 382 -1.24 -10.12 21.79
C VAL A 382 -0.09 -9.54 22.60
N ILE A 383 0.75 -8.72 21.94
CA ILE A 383 1.86 -8.02 22.59
C ILE A 383 1.42 -6.57 22.82
N ASN A 384 1.08 -6.24 24.07
CA ASN A 384 0.84 -4.85 24.44
C ASN A 384 2.20 -4.17 24.70
N VAL A 385 2.50 -3.14 23.91
CA VAL A 385 3.75 -2.39 24.01
C VAL A 385 3.43 -1.00 24.56
N ASP A 386 3.85 -0.74 25.80
CA ASP A 386 3.82 0.61 26.38
C ASP A 386 4.99 1.41 25.82
N VAL A 387 4.72 2.23 24.80
CA VAL A 387 5.75 2.97 24.05
C VAL A 387 6.54 3.90 24.97
N GLU A 388 5.90 4.58 25.93
CA GLU A 388 6.59 5.50 26.84
C GLU A 388 7.54 4.74 27.78
N ALA A 389 7.08 3.62 28.35
CA ALA A 389 7.92 2.78 29.18
C ALA A 389 9.06 2.13 28.39
N GLU A 390 8.83 1.77 27.11
CA GLU A 390 9.85 1.18 26.26
C GLU A 390 10.91 2.19 25.82
N LEU A 391 10.52 3.45 25.58
CA LEU A 391 11.41 4.58 25.26
C LEU A 391 12.24 5.01 26.48
N ALA A 392 11.67 4.96 27.68
CA ALA A 392 12.38 5.28 28.94
C ALA A 392 13.54 4.31 29.24
N LYS A 393 13.57 3.14 28.60
CA LYS A 393 14.65 2.14 28.71
C LYS A 393 15.84 2.44 27.80
N LEU A 394 15.77 3.47 26.97
CA LEU A 394 16.86 3.86 26.07
C LEU A 394 17.89 4.71 26.81
N ASP A 395 19.17 4.50 26.49
CA ASP A 395 20.30 5.29 26.93
C ASP A 395 20.33 6.66 26.23
N THR A 396 21.27 7.53 26.61
CA THR A 396 21.43 8.87 26.03
C THR A 396 21.76 8.87 24.54
N SER A 397 22.20 7.73 24.00
CA SER A 397 22.45 7.50 22.59
C SER A 397 21.24 6.92 21.83
N GLY A 398 20.10 6.75 22.52
CA GLY A 398 18.85 6.30 21.92
C GLY A 398 18.72 4.78 21.81
N TRP A 399 19.54 4.01 22.53
CA TRP A 399 19.54 2.55 22.45
C TRP A 399 19.26 1.88 23.78
N ARG A 400 18.72 0.65 23.76
CA ARG A 400 18.74 -0.20 24.94
C ARG A 400 20.18 -0.58 25.29
N PRO A 401 20.51 -0.63 26.59
CA PRO A 401 21.76 -1.21 27.05
C PRO A 401 21.87 -2.67 26.58
N LEU A 402 23.07 -3.05 26.13
CA LEU A 402 23.37 -4.45 25.83
C LEU A 402 23.31 -5.27 27.12
N ARG A 403 22.73 -6.47 27.06
CA ARG A 403 22.72 -7.38 28.21
C ARG A 403 24.16 -7.82 28.51
N PRO A 404 24.56 -7.88 29.79
CA PRO A 404 25.87 -8.43 30.16
C PRO A 404 26.00 -9.87 29.66
N ALA A 405 27.14 -10.21 29.06
CA ALA A 405 27.42 -11.58 28.64
C ALA A 405 27.47 -12.51 29.87
N GLN A 406 26.38 -13.25 30.14
CA GLN A 406 26.33 -14.25 31.21
C GLN A 406 26.98 -15.55 30.74
N LEU A 407 28.29 -15.65 30.98
CA LEU A 407 29.16 -16.77 30.56
C LEU A 407 28.91 -18.13 31.26
N ARG A 408 27.84 -18.30 32.04
CA ARG A 408 27.64 -19.52 32.86
C ARG A 408 26.76 -20.61 32.26
N GLU A 409 26.08 -20.37 31.13
CA GLU A 409 25.11 -21.35 30.60
C GLU A 409 25.51 -22.05 29.30
N LEU A 410 26.65 -21.71 28.68
CA LEU A 410 27.06 -22.31 27.39
C LEU A 410 28.18 -23.35 27.47
N GLY A 411 28.57 -23.80 28.66
CA GLY A 411 29.33 -25.04 28.85
C GLY A 411 30.67 -25.16 28.10
N LEU A 412 31.29 -24.04 27.69
CA LEU A 412 32.58 -24.03 27.00
C LEU A 412 33.56 -23.18 27.80
N THR A 413 34.32 -23.86 28.66
CA THR A 413 35.55 -23.36 29.29
C THR A 413 36.72 -23.38 28.29
N PRO A 414 37.75 -22.53 28.51
CA PRO A 414 38.56 -21.91 27.46
C PRO A 414 39.39 -22.87 26.59
#